data_AF-A0A2N0QQ23-F1
#
_entry.id   AF-A0A2N0QQ23-F1
#
_cell.length_a   1.000
_cell.length_b   1.000
_cell.length_c   1.000
_cell.angle_alpha   90.00
_cell.angle_beta   90.00
_cell.angle_gamma   90.00
#
_symmetry.space_group_name_H-M   'P 1'
#
loop_
_entity.id
_entity.type
_entity.pdbx_description
1 polymer ?
#
loop_
_entity_poly.entity_id
_entity_poly.type
_entity_poly.pdbx_seq_one_letter_code
_entity_poly.pdbx_strand_id
1 'polypeptide(L)'
;LDYIWSSPGFPAPSLFSYVETCPKLNDNQFNDHCVLITAFDFSSCFATLAKARLKQKSEQRTIFLYKNLKDDIWDRFSNEVNLRLELYLATNHPSISSLSALSLDKLWHALKRSILGGAIDSLPFQHVSNTYHHKYPPELTMLIAINKFLNRLLFKLTTSRPSHPAQISQMLNSLPTQLTLLKSLLTDYTIPIYSTTPLSAFVKFLRSQKAL
;
A
#
# COMPACT_ATOMS: atom_id res chain seq x y z
N LEU A 1 -19.66 -3.37 21.01
CA LEU A 1 -20.33 -4.47 20.26
C LEU A 1 -19.76 -4.60 18.84
N ASP A 2 -19.04 -3.59 18.36
CA ASP A 2 -18.52 -3.56 16.99
C ASP A 2 -17.08 -4.08 16.93
N TYR A 3 -16.82 -4.97 15.97
CA TYR A 3 -15.54 -5.66 15.81
C TYR A 3 -15.17 -5.78 14.34
N ILE A 4 -13.89 -5.64 14.03
CA ILE A 4 -13.31 -6.03 12.74
C ILE A 4 -12.49 -7.29 12.99
N TRP A 5 -12.92 -8.41 12.39
CA TRP A 5 -12.22 -9.69 12.48
C TRP A 5 -11.31 -9.88 11.27
N SER A 6 -10.06 -10.25 11.51
CA SER A 6 -9.12 -10.67 10.47
C SER A 6 -8.70 -12.12 10.68
N SER A 7 -8.37 -12.84 9.61
CA SER A 7 -7.84 -14.19 9.73
C SER A 7 -6.45 -14.17 10.40
N PRO A 8 -6.07 -15.20 11.16
CA PRO A 8 -4.73 -15.29 11.77
C PRO A 8 -3.59 -15.25 10.73
N GLY A 9 -3.88 -15.62 9.49
CA GLY A 9 -2.93 -15.58 8.37
C GLY A 9 -2.95 -14.28 7.57
N PHE A 10 -3.70 -13.25 7.99
CA PHE A 10 -3.81 -12.00 7.25
C PHE A 10 -2.50 -11.20 7.31
N PRO A 11 -1.81 -10.97 6.18
CA PRO A 11 -0.48 -10.36 6.17
C PRO A 11 -0.55 -8.84 6.24
N ALA A 12 -0.94 -8.30 7.40
CA ALA A 12 -1.04 -6.86 7.63
C ALA A 12 -0.03 -6.36 8.67
N PRO A 13 1.28 -6.34 8.36
CA PRO A 13 2.33 -5.82 9.24
C PRO A 13 2.19 -4.33 9.56
N SER A 14 1.30 -3.62 8.86
CA SER A 14 0.97 -2.20 9.10
C SER A 14 -0.52 -2.00 9.37
N LEU A 15 -1.17 -3.01 9.97
CA LEU A 15 -2.55 -2.88 10.47
C LEU A 15 -2.57 -1.90 11.65
N PHE A 16 -3.27 -0.80 11.48
CA PHE A 16 -3.56 0.16 12.52
C PHE A 16 -5.07 0.31 12.65
N SER A 17 -5.57 0.20 13.87
CA SER A 17 -6.99 0.39 14.18
C SER A 17 -7.11 1.48 15.23
N TYR A 18 -8.06 2.38 15.03
CA TYR A 18 -8.42 3.38 16.02
C TYR A 18 -9.93 3.59 16.02
N VAL A 19 -10.42 4.12 17.14
CA VAL A 19 -11.81 4.46 17.34
C VAL A 19 -11.92 5.97 17.23
N GLU A 20 -12.79 6.45 16.35
CA GLU A 20 -13.10 7.85 16.19
C GLU A 20 -14.55 8.09 16.60
N THR A 21 -14.79 9.09 17.46
CA THR A 21 -16.14 9.61 17.66
C THR A 21 -16.61 10.17 16.33
N CYS A 22 -17.77 9.72 15.84
CA CYS A 22 -18.32 10.02 14.52
C CYS A 22 -17.77 11.32 13.93
N PRO A 23 -16.92 11.24 12.88
CA PRO A 23 -16.53 12.44 12.16
C PRO A 23 -17.81 13.12 11.67
N LYS A 24 -17.81 14.45 11.54
CA LYS A 24 -18.92 15.23 10.95
C LYS A 24 -19.07 14.94 9.45
N LEU A 25 -19.16 13.68 9.05
CA LEU A 25 -19.26 13.21 7.67
C LEU A 25 -20.69 13.28 7.15
N ASN A 26 -21.68 13.51 8.02
CA ASN A 26 -23.03 13.96 7.68
C ASN A 26 -23.66 14.53 8.97
N ASP A 27 -24.43 15.63 8.88
CA ASP A 27 -25.12 16.31 9.99
C ASP A 27 -26.21 15.47 10.70
N ASN A 28 -26.21 14.15 10.53
CA ASN A 28 -27.18 13.25 11.13
C ASN A 28 -26.59 12.62 12.40
N GLN A 29 -26.72 13.35 13.51
CA GLN A 29 -26.42 12.89 14.88
C GLN A 29 -27.41 11.80 15.35
N PHE A 30 -27.36 10.61 14.76
CA PHE A 30 -28.23 9.49 15.19
C PHE A 30 -27.46 8.18 15.33
N ASN A 31 -26.26 8.21 15.93
CA ASN A 31 -25.62 6.97 16.35
C ASN A 31 -24.90 7.17 17.70
N ASP A 32 -25.23 6.31 18.67
CA ASP A 32 -24.57 6.17 19.96
C ASP A 32 -23.28 5.33 19.87
N HIS A 33 -23.02 4.72 18.72
CA HIS A 33 -21.77 4.00 18.42
C HIS A 33 -20.67 4.92 17.86
N CYS A 34 -19.42 4.63 18.24
CA CYS A 34 -18.22 5.23 17.64
C CYS A 34 -17.80 4.47 16.37
N VAL A 35 -17.10 5.16 15.46
CA VAL A 35 -16.60 4.54 14.22
C VAL A 35 -15.29 3.81 14.51
N LEU A 36 -15.24 2.52 14.16
CA LEU A 36 -14.01 1.74 14.18
C LEU A 36 -13.34 1.83 12.80
N ILE A 37 -12.17 2.47 12.72
CA ILE A 37 -11.41 2.64 11.50
C ILE A 37 -10.18 1.75 11.56
N THR A 38 -10.03 0.88 10.57
CA THR A 38 -8.85 0.04 10.39
C THR A 38 -8.18 0.37 9.06
N ALA A 39 -6.92 0.77 9.11
CA ALA A 39 -6.07 0.99 7.96
C ALA A 39 -4.97 -0.08 7.93
N PHE A 40 -4.62 -0.56 6.75
CA PHE A 40 -3.45 -1.40 6.56
C PHE A 40 -2.83 -1.16 5.20
N ASP A 41 -1.51 -1.35 5.13
CA ASP A 41 -0.81 -1.29 3.86
C ASP A 41 -1.05 -2.58 3.07
N PHE A 42 -1.79 -2.49 1.97
CA PHE A 42 -2.03 -3.62 1.09
C PHE A 42 -0.77 -4.00 0.28
N SER A 43 0.24 -3.13 0.21
CA SER A 43 1.47 -3.38 -0.55
C SER A 43 2.24 -4.60 -0.03
N SER A 44 2.11 -4.94 1.26
CA SER A 44 2.68 -6.14 1.87
C SER A 44 1.87 -7.43 1.61
N CYS A 45 0.59 -7.32 1.24
CA CYS A 45 -0.29 -8.46 0.96
C CYS A 45 -0.11 -8.98 -0.47
N PHE A 46 0.31 -8.12 -1.41
CA PHE A 46 0.65 -8.56 -2.74
C PHE A 46 2.03 -9.18 -2.73
N ALA A 47 2.12 -10.45 -3.13
CA ALA A 47 3.39 -11.07 -3.47
C ALA A 47 4.08 -10.19 -4.53
N THR A 48 5.03 -9.37 -4.09
CA THR A 48 5.81 -8.51 -4.98
C THR A 48 6.77 -9.44 -5.71
N LEU A 49 6.29 -10.04 -6.80
CA LEU A 49 7.13 -10.88 -7.64
C LEU A 49 8.37 -10.07 -8.03
N ALA A 50 9.54 -10.68 -7.87
CA ALA A 50 10.80 -10.01 -8.19
C ALA A 50 10.74 -9.42 -9.61
N LYS A 51 11.26 -8.20 -9.79
CA LYS A 51 11.21 -7.46 -11.07
C LYS A 51 11.70 -8.30 -12.26
N ALA A 52 12.74 -9.12 -12.05
CA ALA A 52 13.26 -10.03 -13.06
C ALA A 52 12.24 -11.09 -13.48
N ARG A 53 11.47 -11.64 -12.53
CA ARG A 53 10.43 -12.64 -12.78
C ARG A 53 9.21 -12.04 -13.50
N LEU A 54 8.77 -10.85 -13.09
CA LEU A 54 7.71 -10.11 -13.78
C LEU A 54 8.10 -9.82 -15.25
N LYS A 55 9.35 -9.43 -15.48
CA LYS A 55 9.87 -9.16 -16.83
C LYS A 55 10.03 -10.44 -17.66
N GLN A 56 10.52 -11.54 -17.06
CA GLN A 56 10.66 -12.83 -17.73
C GLN A 56 9.33 -13.42 -18.18
N LYS A 57 8.28 -13.24 -17.36
CA LYS A 57 6.93 -13.74 -17.68
C LYS A 57 6.06 -12.75 -18.45
N SER A 58 6.59 -11.56 -18.75
CA SER A 58 5.81 -10.45 -19.35
C SER A 58 4.51 -10.14 -18.60
N GLU A 59 4.50 -10.31 -17.27
CA GLU A 59 3.31 -10.09 -16.45
C GLU A 59 3.06 -8.58 -16.28
N GLN A 60 1.99 -8.10 -16.91
CA GLN A 60 1.53 -6.71 -16.86
C GLN A 60 0.14 -6.67 -16.21
N ARG A 61 -0.20 -5.54 -15.56
CA ARG A 61 -1.58 -5.28 -15.12
C ARG A 61 -2.29 -4.41 -16.15
N THR A 62 -3.56 -4.70 -16.37
CA THR A 62 -4.45 -3.88 -17.17
C THR A 62 -5.05 -2.79 -16.29
N ILE A 63 -4.92 -1.54 -16.71
CA ILE A 63 -5.60 -0.40 -16.09
C ILE A 63 -6.62 0.14 -17.07
N PHE A 64 -7.89 0.12 -16.69
CA PHE A 64 -8.97 0.77 -17.42
C PHE A 64 -8.94 2.28 -17.17
N LEU A 65 -8.98 3.06 -18.25
CA LEU A 65 -8.89 4.51 -18.21
C LEU A 65 -10.29 5.12 -18.15
N TYR A 66 -10.87 5.22 -16.95
CA TYR A 66 -12.27 5.64 -16.76
C TYR A 66 -12.49 7.13 -16.45
N LYS A 67 -11.44 7.88 -16.09
CA LYS A 67 -11.59 9.23 -15.51
C LYS A 67 -12.09 10.32 -16.46
N ASN A 68 -11.97 10.13 -17.79
CA ASN A 68 -12.34 11.12 -18.81
C ASN A 68 -13.05 10.45 -20.00
N LEU A 69 -13.89 9.45 -19.74
CA LEU A 69 -14.64 8.77 -20.80
C LEU A 69 -15.76 9.67 -21.32
N LYS A 70 -16.01 9.57 -22.61
CA LYS A 70 -17.20 10.14 -23.24
C LYS A 70 -18.41 9.27 -22.95
N ASP A 71 -19.60 9.88 -22.97
CA ASP A 71 -20.85 9.20 -22.66
C ASP A 71 -21.12 8.00 -23.58
N ASP A 72 -20.73 8.07 -24.86
CA ASP A 72 -20.91 6.97 -25.82
C ASP A 72 -20.13 5.70 -25.44
N ILE A 73 -18.99 5.85 -24.77
CA ILE A 73 -18.19 4.72 -24.28
C ILE A 73 -18.81 4.15 -23.01
N TRP A 74 -19.36 5.01 -22.14
CA TRP A 74 -20.10 4.57 -20.95
C TRP A 74 -21.36 3.80 -21.31
N ASP A 75 -22.11 4.27 -22.30
CA ASP A 75 -23.30 3.59 -22.79
C ASP A 75 -22.95 2.23 -23.37
N ARG A 76 -21.88 2.15 -24.17
CA ARG A 76 -21.37 0.88 -24.70
C ARG A 76 -20.97 -0.09 -23.58
N PHE A 77 -20.26 0.41 -22.56
CA PHE A 77 -19.88 -0.40 -21.40
C PHE A 77 -21.11 -0.92 -20.65
N SER A 78 -22.07 -0.04 -20.35
CA SER A 78 -23.30 -0.41 -19.64
C SER A 78 -24.10 -1.46 -20.41
N ASN A 79 -24.24 -1.28 -21.73
CA ASN A 79 -24.92 -2.24 -22.60
C ASN A 79 -24.21 -3.60 -22.60
N GLU A 80 -22.88 -3.62 -22.69
CA GLU A 80 -22.11 -4.86 -22.67
C GLU A 80 -22.21 -5.60 -21.32
N VAL A 81 -22.21 -4.87 -20.20
CA VAL A 81 -22.41 -5.46 -18.87
C VAL A 81 -23.81 -6.07 -18.75
N ASN A 82 -24.84 -5.34 -19.20
CA ASN A 82 -26.23 -5.81 -19.17
C ASN A 82 -26.41 -7.06 -20.03
N LEU A 83 -25.94 -7.05 -21.27
CA LEU A 83 -26.02 -8.20 -22.18
C LEU A 83 -25.36 -9.45 -21.57
N ARG A 84 -24.19 -9.30 -20.95
CA ARG A 84 -23.48 -10.42 -20.29
C ARG A 84 -24.23 -10.95 -19.08
N LEU A 85 -24.81 -10.06 -18.29
CA LEU A 85 -25.58 -10.45 -17.11
C LEU A 85 -26.89 -11.16 -17.51
N GLU A 86 -27.62 -10.61 -18.48
CA GLU A 86 -28.83 -11.21 -19.03
C GLU A 86 -28.54 -12.60 -19.62
N LEU A 87 -27.48 -12.73 -20.42
CA LEU A 87 -27.05 -14.01 -20.98
C LEU A 87 -26.73 -15.04 -19.89
N TYR A 88 -26.03 -14.61 -18.82
CA TYR A 88 -25.71 -15.48 -17.70
C TYR A 88 -26.98 -15.97 -16.98
N LEU A 89 -27.93 -15.07 -16.74
CA LEU A 89 -29.20 -15.39 -16.08
C LEU A 89 -30.04 -16.33 -16.96
N ALA A 90 -30.18 -16.04 -18.25
CA ALA A 90 -30.94 -16.87 -19.20
C ALA A 90 -30.36 -18.28 -19.34
N THR A 91 -29.03 -18.41 -19.37
CA THR A 91 -28.34 -19.70 -19.57
C THR A 91 -28.40 -20.57 -18.32
N ASN A 92 -28.14 -20.00 -17.15
CA ASN A 92 -28.04 -20.79 -15.92
C ASN A 92 -29.40 -20.99 -15.24
N HIS A 93 -30.38 -20.13 -15.55
CA HIS A 93 -31.68 -20.11 -14.89
C HIS A 93 -32.79 -19.64 -15.85
N PRO A 94 -33.23 -20.49 -16.81
CA PRO A 94 -34.27 -20.13 -17.77
C PRO A 94 -35.68 -19.94 -17.17
N SER A 95 -35.86 -20.19 -15.87
CA SER A 95 -37.14 -20.09 -15.15
C SER A 95 -36.96 -19.32 -13.83
N ILE A 96 -36.47 -18.09 -13.88
CA ILE A 96 -36.35 -17.23 -12.69
C ILE A 96 -37.70 -16.55 -12.46
N SER A 97 -38.53 -17.13 -11.61
CA SER A 97 -39.61 -16.41 -10.93
C SER A 97 -39.13 -15.71 -9.64
N SER A 98 -37.90 -15.98 -9.16
CA SER A 98 -37.31 -15.23 -8.04
C SER A 98 -35.77 -15.25 -7.99
N LEU A 99 -35.16 -14.07 -7.89
CA LEU A 99 -33.71 -13.87 -7.67
C LEU A 99 -33.23 -14.48 -6.34
N SER A 100 -34.14 -14.74 -5.40
CA SER A 100 -33.88 -15.33 -4.09
C SER A 100 -33.45 -16.79 -4.13
N ALA A 101 -33.63 -17.48 -5.26
CA ALA A 101 -33.17 -18.86 -5.43
C ALA A 101 -31.64 -18.98 -5.69
N LEU A 102 -30.97 -17.84 -5.89
CA LEU A 102 -29.54 -17.79 -6.18
C LEU A 102 -28.75 -17.56 -4.91
N SER A 103 -27.68 -18.33 -4.72
CA SER A 103 -26.72 -17.99 -3.67
C SER A 103 -26.08 -16.64 -4.00
N LEU A 104 -25.92 -15.80 -2.98
CA LEU A 104 -25.32 -14.48 -3.10
C LEU A 104 -23.93 -14.56 -3.78
N ASP A 105 -23.17 -15.61 -3.50
CA ASP A 105 -21.86 -15.86 -4.13
C ASP A 105 -21.97 -16.01 -5.65
N LYS A 106 -22.96 -16.75 -6.15
CA LYS A 106 -23.13 -16.95 -7.60
C LYS A 106 -23.52 -15.66 -8.31
N LEU A 107 -24.41 -14.88 -7.69
CA LEU A 107 -24.78 -13.55 -8.19
C LEU A 107 -23.59 -12.59 -8.19
N TRP A 108 -22.80 -12.60 -7.12
CA TRP A 108 -21.60 -11.78 -7.02
C TRP A 108 -20.56 -12.16 -8.09
N HIS A 109 -20.34 -13.45 -8.31
CA HIS A 109 -19.45 -13.94 -9.36
C HIS A 109 -19.94 -13.56 -10.76
N ALA A 110 -21.25 -13.68 -11.01
CA ALA A 110 -21.86 -13.26 -12.27
C ALA A 110 -21.64 -11.76 -12.52
N LEU A 111 -21.99 -10.92 -11.54
CA LEU A 111 -21.82 -9.48 -11.62
C LEU A 111 -20.36 -9.10 -11.86
N LYS A 112 -19.44 -9.64 -11.07
CA LYS A 112 -17.99 -9.39 -11.20
C LYS A 112 -17.49 -9.76 -12.60
N ARG A 113 -17.93 -10.90 -13.14
CA ARG A 113 -17.53 -11.38 -14.47
C ARG A 113 -18.12 -10.49 -15.57
N SER A 114 -19.38 -10.09 -15.45
CA SER A 114 -20.04 -9.19 -16.42
C SER A 114 -19.37 -7.82 -16.44
N ILE A 115 -19.10 -7.22 -15.28
CA ILE A 115 -18.38 -5.94 -15.17
C ILE A 115 -17.00 -6.03 -15.79
N LEU A 116 -16.22 -7.07 -15.45
CA LEU A 116 -14.86 -7.22 -15.96
C LEU A 116 -14.85 -7.49 -17.47
N GLY A 117 -15.75 -8.36 -17.96
CA GLY A 117 -15.89 -8.64 -19.39
C GLY A 117 -16.31 -7.40 -20.18
N GLY A 118 -17.32 -6.68 -19.69
CA GLY A 118 -17.74 -5.42 -20.29
C GLY A 118 -16.62 -4.40 -20.32
N ALA A 119 -15.84 -4.30 -19.24
CA ALA A 119 -14.69 -3.38 -19.20
C ALA A 119 -13.63 -3.74 -20.25
N ILE A 120 -13.33 -5.02 -20.44
CA ILE A 120 -12.34 -5.50 -21.44
C ILE A 120 -12.76 -5.11 -22.86
N ASP A 121 -14.04 -5.19 -23.18
CA ASP A 121 -14.52 -5.01 -24.56
C ASP A 121 -14.86 -3.55 -24.92
N SER A 122 -15.20 -2.73 -23.92
CA SER A 122 -15.71 -1.38 -24.16
C SER A 122 -14.81 -0.26 -23.64
N LEU A 123 -14.01 -0.51 -22.60
CA LEU A 123 -13.21 0.55 -21.98
C LEU A 123 -11.80 0.59 -22.56
N PRO A 124 -11.25 1.79 -22.83
CA PRO A 124 -9.84 1.92 -23.15
C PRO A 124 -9.01 1.45 -21.96
N PHE A 125 -8.01 0.63 -22.24
CA PHE A 125 -7.07 0.16 -21.24
C PHE A 125 -5.64 0.33 -21.69
N GLN A 126 -4.76 0.36 -20.71
CA GLN A 126 -3.32 0.29 -20.92
C GLN A 126 -2.74 -0.84 -20.08
N HIS A 127 -1.76 -1.53 -20.65
CA HIS A 127 -0.94 -2.43 -19.87
C HIS A 127 0.18 -1.65 -19.21
N VAL A 128 0.27 -1.77 -17.90
CA VAL A 128 1.39 -1.20 -17.15
C VAL A 128 2.16 -2.32 -16.45
N SER A 129 3.46 -2.11 -16.27
CA SER A 129 4.25 -3.08 -15.53
C SER A 129 3.74 -3.19 -14.09
N ASN A 130 3.84 -4.38 -13.51
CA ASN A 130 3.61 -4.60 -12.08
C ASN A 130 4.73 -4.02 -11.20
N THR A 131 5.60 -3.17 -11.76
CA THR A 131 6.64 -2.46 -11.02
C THR A 131 6.02 -1.22 -10.40
N TYR A 132 5.27 -1.42 -9.32
CA TYR A 132 4.80 -0.30 -8.52
C TYR A 132 5.99 0.32 -7.80
N HIS A 133 6.22 1.60 -8.07
CA HIS A 133 7.05 2.44 -7.22
C HIS A 133 6.11 3.35 -6.45
N HIS A 134 6.04 3.18 -5.13
CA HIS A 134 5.50 4.25 -4.30
C HIS A 134 6.32 5.51 -4.59
N LYS A 135 5.69 6.50 -5.22
CA LYS A 135 6.22 7.86 -5.25
C LYS A 135 5.86 8.47 -3.90
N TYR A 136 6.69 8.20 -2.91
CA TYR A 136 6.62 8.94 -1.66
C TYR A 136 6.87 10.43 -1.95
N PRO A 137 6.26 11.35 -1.18
CA PRO A 137 6.67 12.75 -1.20
C PRO A 137 8.21 12.88 -1.08
N PRO A 138 8.82 13.91 -1.67
CA PRO A 138 10.28 14.11 -1.61
C PRO A 138 10.84 14.03 -0.18
N GLU A 139 10.12 14.59 0.79
CA GLU A 139 10.47 14.63 2.21
C GLU A 139 10.51 13.21 2.80
N LEU A 140 9.47 12.41 2.55
CA LEU A 140 9.41 11.02 3.02
C LEU A 140 10.45 10.13 2.34
N THR A 141 10.73 10.38 1.06
CA THR A 141 11.83 9.70 0.34
C THR A 141 13.17 9.99 1.01
N MET A 142 13.39 11.24 1.42
CA MET A 142 14.62 11.66 2.10
C MET A 142 14.73 11.07 3.51
N LEU A 143 13.64 11.02 4.29
CA LEU A 143 13.59 10.34 5.58
C LEU A 143 13.92 8.84 5.47
N ILE A 144 13.35 8.16 4.47
CA ILE A 144 13.65 6.74 4.20
C ILE A 144 15.13 6.56 3.86
N ALA A 145 15.72 7.47 3.07
CA ALA A 145 17.15 7.42 2.72
C ALA A 145 18.05 7.60 3.95
N ILE A 146 17.74 8.57 4.82
CA ILE A 146 18.48 8.81 6.08
C ILE A 146 18.37 7.57 7.00
N ASN A 147 17.17 7.00 7.17
CA ASN A 147 16.99 5.79 7.99
C ASN A 147 17.77 4.59 7.42
N LYS A 148 17.77 4.39 6.10
CA LYS A 148 18.61 3.36 5.44
C LYS A 148 20.10 3.58 5.67
N PHE A 149 20.56 4.82 5.62
CA PHE A 149 21.94 5.18 5.94
C PHE A 149 22.30 4.81 7.40
N LEU A 150 21.48 5.23 8.36
CA LEU A 150 21.67 4.91 9.79
C LEU A 150 21.68 3.41 10.04
N ASN A 151 20.77 2.66 9.40
CA ASN A 151 20.74 1.19 9.46
C ASN A 151 22.02 0.55 8.95
N ARG A 152 22.52 1.01 7.81
CA ARG A 152 23.75 0.49 7.22
C ARG A 152 24.96 0.79 8.09
N LEU A 153 25.02 1.98 8.68
CA LEU A 153 26.09 2.36 9.60
C LEU A 153 26.05 1.51 10.87
N LEU A 154 24.88 1.44 11.51
CA LEU A 154 24.66 0.63 12.71
C LEU A 154 25.01 -0.84 12.47
N PHE A 155 24.55 -1.42 11.35
CA PHE A 155 24.88 -2.78 10.97
C PHE A 155 26.39 -2.98 10.87
N LYS A 156 27.09 -2.13 10.12
CA LYS A 156 28.55 -2.23 9.96
C LYS A 156 29.33 -2.09 11.26
N LEU A 157 28.84 -1.30 12.20
CA LEU A 157 29.46 -1.10 13.51
C LEU A 157 29.16 -2.24 14.50
N THR A 158 28.08 -2.99 14.30
CA THR A 158 27.63 -4.03 15.24
C THR A 158 27.87 -5.45 14.76
N THR A 159 28.10 -5.67 13.47
CA THR A 159 28.39 -7.00 12.93
C THR A 159 29.88 -7.31 12.92
N SER A 160 30.24 -8.51 13.38
CA SER A 160 31.63 -9.02 13.47
C SER A 160 32.31 -9.33 12.13
N ARG A 161 31.68 -9.03 10.98
CA ARG A 161 32.35 -9.19 9.68
C ARG A 161 33.39 -8.08 9.52
N PRO A 162 34.57 -8.35 8.92
CA PRO A 162 35.57 -7.34 8.64
C PRO A 162 34.98 -6.30 7.68
N SER A 163 34.38 -5.26 8.24
CA SER A 163 33.93 -4.09 7.52
C SER A 163 35.16 -3.36 7.01
N HIS A 164 35.20 -3.05 5.71
CA HIS A 164 36.27 -2.22 5.15
C HIS A 164 36.40 -0.90 5.93
N PRO A 165 37.49 -0.68 6.69
CA PRO A 165 37.62 0.48 7.60
C PRO A 165 37.44 1.83 6.88
N ALA A 166 37.92 1.90 5.63
CA ALA A 166 37.73 3.07 4.77
C ALA A 166 36.25 3.41 4.54
N GLN A 167 35.40 2.41 4.36
CA GLN A 167 33.97 2.62 4.14
C GLN A 167 33.26 3.11 5.42
N ILE A 168 33.65 2.58 6.58
CA ILE A 168 33.12 3.08 7.86
C ILE A 168 33.55 4.53 8.06
N SER A 169 34.82 4.87 7.81
CA SER A 169 35.32 6.24 7.90
C SER A 169 34.55 7.19 6.99
N GLN A 170 34.29 6.81 5.74
CA GLN A 170 33.46 7.61 4.82
C GLN A 170 32.01 7.81 5.33
N MET A 171 31.42 6.76 5.91
CA MET A 171 30.08 6.87 6.50
C MET A 171 30.07 7.75 7.76
N LEU A 172 31.09 7.68 8.60
CA LEU A 172 31.23 8.55 9.76
C LEU A 172 31.39 10.02 9.34
N ASN A 173 32.18 10.30 8.31
CA ASN A 173 32.37 11.65 7.78
C ASN A 173 31.11 12.25 7.16
N SER A 174 30.19 11.40 6.66
CA SER A 174 28.91 11.84 6.07
C SER A 174 27.76 11.91 7.07
N LEU A 175 27.92 11.34 8.28
CA LEU A 175 26.89 11.34 9.32
C LEU A 175 26.42 12.76 9.73
N PRO A 176 27.29 13.76 9.95
CA PRO A 176 26.85 15.11 10.31
C PRO A 176 25.89 15.70 9.28
N THR A 177 26.19 15.53 7.99
CA THR A 177 25.32 15.99 6.90
C THR A 177 23.96 15.31 6.92
N GLN A 178 23.91 14.00 7.20
CA GLN A 178 22.65 13.26 7.31
C GLN A 178 21.80 13.71 8.51
N LEU A 179 22.43 14.05 9.64
CA LEU A 179 21.75 14.56 10.83
C LEU A 179 21.22 16.00 10.61
N THR A 180 21.97 16.85 9.92
CA THR A 180 21.50 18.19 9.52
C THR A 180 20.31 18.11 8.58
N LEU A 181 20.33 17.17 7.61
CA LEU A 181 19.17 16.91 6.75
C LEU A 181 17.97 16.41 7.55
N LEU A 182 18.17 15.50 8.51
CA LEU A 182 17.10 15.03 9.38
C LEU A 182 16.45 16.18 10.16
N LYS A 183 17.26 17.11 10.69
CA LYS A 183 16.79 18.34 11.35
C LYS A 183 16.04 19.29 10.43
N SER A 184 16.44 19.41 9.16
CA SER A 184 15.69 20.22 8.22
C SER A 184 14.31 19.63 7.88
N LEU A 185 14.15 18.31 8.01
CA LEU A 185 12.89 17.60 7.72
C LEU A 185 11.96 17.51 8.93
N LEU A 186 12.51 17.51 10.15
CA LEU A 186 11.77 17.40 11.41
C LEU A 186 11.99 18.66 12.25
N THR A 187 11.03 19.58 12.23
CA THR A 187 11.15 20.90 12.88
C THR A 187 11.43 20.83 14.38
N ASP A 188 10.90 19.81 15.06
CA ASP A 188 11.07 19.62 16.50
C ASP A 188 12.30 18.76 16.84
N TYR A 189 13.05 18.29 15.84
CA TYR A 189 14.22 17.47 16.07
C TYR A 189 15.46 18.32 16.38
N THR A 190 16.01 18.12 17.57
CA THR A 190 17.31 18.64 17.95
C THR A 190 18.37 17.55 17.81
N ILE A 191 19.45 17.83 17.09
CA ILE A 191 20.59 16.91 16.98
C ILE A 191 21.24 16.78 18.37
N PRO A 192 21.19 15.60 19.02
CA PRO A 192 21.82 15.42 20.31
C PRO A 192 23.34 15.51 20.19
N ILE A 193 24.00 15.95 21.25
CA ILE A 193 25.46 15.86 21.35
C ILE A 193 25.85 14.38 21.37
N TYR A 194 26.78 13.99 20.51
CA TYR A 194 27.27 12.61 20.42
C TYR A 194 28.78 12.55 20.33
N SER A 195 29.34 11.44 20.77
CA SER A 195 30.75 11.07 20.57
C SER A 195 30.82 9.76 19.80
N THR A 196 31.84 9.61 18.96
CA THR A 196 32.15 8.35 18.27
C THR A 196 32.89 7.36 19.18
N THR A 197 33.42 7.83 20.32
CA THR A 197 34.13 7.04 21.33
C THR A 197 33.48 7.23 22.71
N PRO A 198 33.22 6.15 23.48
CA PRO A 198 33.38 4.73 23.13
C PRO A 198 32.32 4.24 22.13
N LEU A 199 32.64 3.21 21.35
CA LEU A 199 31.74 2.64 20.32
C LEU A 199 30.36 2.25 20.88
N SER A 200 30.31 1.78 22.13
CA SER A 200 29.05 1.41 22.80
C SER A 200 28.11 2.60 23.01
N ALA A 201 28.65 3.78 23.34
CA ALA A 201 27.87 5.01 23.47
C ALA A 201 27.38 5.49 22.10
N PHE A 202 28.24 5.41 21.09
CA PHE A 202 27.91 5.80 19.73
C PHE A 202 26.81 4.91 19.11
N VAL A 203 26.85 3.60 19.34
CA VAL A 203 25.81 2.67 18.92
C VAL A 203 24.47 2.98 19.59
N LYS A 204 24.46 3.34 20.88
CA LYS A 204 23.23 3.77 21.59
C LYS A 204 22.66 5.06 20.97
N PHE A 205 23.52 6.03 20.65
CA PHE A 205 23.12 7.24 19.95
C PHE A 205 22.46 6.94 18.60
N LEU A 206 23.08 6.12 17.74
CA LEU A 206 22.51 5.77 16.44
C LEU A 206 21.15 5.07 16.57
N ARG A 207 20.95 4.26 17.62
CA ARG A 207 19.66 3.63 17.91
C ARG A 207 18.60 4.64 18.35
N SER A 208 18.96 5.66 19.15
CA SER A 208 17.98 6.67 19.55
C SER A 208 17.52 7.54 18.38
N GLN A 209 18.39 7.78 17.38
CA GLN A 209 17.99 8.51 16.17
C GLN A 209 16.97 7.76 15.30
N LYS A 210 16.81 6.45 15.52
CA LYS A 210 15.82 5.62 14.82
C LYS A 210 14.47 5.52 15.54
N ALA A 211 14.43 5.89 16.81
CA ALA A 211 13.22 5.79 17.63
C ALA A 211 12.36 7.06 17.57
N LEU A 212 12.73 8.00 16.68
CA LEU A 212 12.02 9.23 16.36
C LEU A 212 10.94 8.99 15.30
#